data_AF-A0AAW2D2X0-F1
#
_entry.id   AF-A0AAW2D2X0-F1
#
_cell.length_a   1.000
_cell.length_b   1.000
_cell.length_c   1.000
_cell.angle_alpha   90.00
_cell.angle_beta   90.00
_cell.angle_gamma   90.00
#
_symmetry.space_group_name_H-M   'P 1'
#
loop_
_entity.id
_entity.type
_entity.pdbx_description
1 polymer ?
#
loop_
_entity_poly.entity_id
_entity_poly.type
_entity_poly.pdbx_seq_one_letter_code
_entity_poly.pdbx_strand_id
1 'polypeptide(L)'
;MYSYTVAGNKRILRLLISKGGKVDAISNCGTPLHNAAAHGKKDSVRILFENHANGAVILFPVTSRIPAILDWSNVGIMKYIHSEEATRHMNRKLKENFLTLKSKGEDAFKRKDYLGAICWYTEAINADPSDATVLSNRSLCWTCLNEGSRALSDAEACIALRPDRPKAYYREGVAYKLLKDFVKSAYSFNEALELDPKNEDLQKAFWEAVVFVIR
;
A
#
# COMPACT_ATOMS: atom_id res chain seq x y z
N MET A 1 26.60 26.57 21.87
CA MET A 1 25.22 26.18 21.46
C MET A 1 24.42 25.67 22.65
N TYR A 2 24.96 24.72 23.44
CA TYR A 2 24.37 24.13 24.65
C TYR A 2 23.78 25.12 25.69
N SER A 3 24.57 26.07 26.20
CA SER A 3 24.12 27.00 27.25
C SER A 3 22.96 27.89 26.79
N TYR A 4 22.96 28.29 25.52
CA TYR A 4 21.94 29.17 24.93
C TYR A 4 20.63 28.44 24.61
N THR A 5 20.68 27.13 24.32
CA THR A 5 19.47 26.31 24.19
C THR A 5 18.72 26.15 25.51
N VAL A 6 19.45 25.95 26.62
CA VAL A 6 18.88 25.87 27.99
C VAL A 6 18.35 27.23 28.43
N ALA A 7 19.07 28.32 28.13
CA ALA A 7 18.62 29.67 28.40
C ALA A 7 17.41 30.12 27.54
N GLY A 8 17.12 29.43 26.43
CA GLY A 8 16.02 29.77 25.53
C GLY A 8 16.27 31.00 24.64
N ASN A 9 17.53 31.38 24.42
CA ASN A 9 17.86 32.60 23.69
C ASN A 9 17.81 32.39 22.16
N LYS A 10 16.63 32.63 21.59
CA LYS A 10 16.30 32.43 20.17
C LYS A 10 17.24 33.16 19.21
N ARG A 11 17.61 34.41 19.53
CA ARG A 11 18.45 35.26 18.65
C ARG A 11 19.86 34.69 18.54
N ILE A 12 20.47 34.36 19.68
CA ILE A 12 21.81 33.78 19.72
C ILE A 12 21.83 32.39 19.11
N LEU A 13 20.78 31.59 19.34
CA LEU A 13 20.67 30.26 18.76
C LEU A 13 20.66 30.31 17.22
N ARG A 14 19.84 31.17 16.61
CA ARG A 14 19.82 31.38 15.16
C ARG A 14 21.16 31.88 14.63
N LEU A 15 21.81 32.81 15.34
CA LEU A 15 23.11 33.33 14.95
C LEU A 15 24.18 32.21 14.92
N LEU A 16 24.22 31.38 15.95
CA LEU A 16 25.17 30.26 16.03
C LEU A 16 24.96 29.24 14.92
N ILE A 17 23.71 28.91 14.59
CA ILE A 17 23.40 28.01 13.47
C ILE A 17 23.83 28.65 12.14
N SER A 18 23.52 29.93 11.93
CA SER A 18 23.88 30.67 10.70
C SER A 18 25.40 30.78 10.48
N LYS A 19 26.20 30.64 11.53
CA LYS A 19 27.67 30.63 11.48
C LYS A 19 28.27 29.22 11.39
N GLY A 20 27.45 28.21 11.08
CA GLY A 20 27.89 26.82 10.91
C GLY A 20 27.93 26.01 12.20
N GLY A 21 27.23 26.44 13.25
CA GLY A 21 27.11 25.68 14.48
C GLY A 21 26.41 24.34 14.25
N LYS A 22 27.04 23.25 14.67
CA LYS A 22 26.49 21.89 14.54
C LYS A 22 25.25 21.71 15.43
N VAL A 23 24.07 21.63 14.80
CA VAL A 23 22.77 21.45 15.46
C VAL A 23 22.66 20.14 16.26
N ASP A 24 23.35 19.08 15.82
CA ASP A 24 23.37 17.76 16.45
C ASP A 24 24.64 17.48 17.27
N ALA A 25 25.35 18.52 17.73
CA ALA A 25 26.53 18.34 18.56
C ALA A 25 26.20 17.55 19.85
N ILE A 26 26.90 16.45 20.10
CA ILE A 26 26.70 15.62 21.28
C ILE A 26 27.53 16.21 22.44
N SER A 27 26.91 16.37 23.60
CA SER A 27 27.56 16.77 24.85
C SER A 27 27.24 15.79 25.98
N ASN A 28 27.89 15.92 27.14
CA ASN A 28 27.67 15.06 28.32
C ASN A 28 26.22 15.08 28.85
N CYS A 29 25.39 16.00 28.35
CA CYS A 29 23.99 16.22 28.70
C CYS A 29 23.06 16.10 27.47
N GLY A 30 23.50 15.38 26.43
CA GLY A 30 22.73 15.16 25.20
C GLY A 30 22.93 16.24 24.14
N THR A 31 22.11 16.21 23.09
CA THR A 31 22.15 17.22 22.01
C THR A 31 21.48 18.53 22.44
N PRO A 32 21.70 19.65 21.73
CA PRO A 32 20.96 20.89 21.95
C PRO A 32 19.43 20.69 21.95
N LEU A 33 18.94 19.73 21.15
CA LEU A 33 17.53 19.39 21.06
C LEU A 33 16.99 18.66 22.30
N HIS A 34 17.75 17.72 22.88
CA HIS A 34 17.40 17.07 24.15
C HIS A 34 17.23 18.10 25.27
N ASN A 35 18.18 19.03 25.37
CA ASN A 35 18.18 20.04 26.41
C ASN A 35 17.02 21.04 26.23
N ALA A 36 16.76 21.46 24.99
CA ALA A 36 15.63 22.32 24.69
C ALA A 36 14.28 21.65 25.05
N ALA A 37 14.13 20.36 24.74
CA ALA A 37 12.94 19.59 25.09
C ALA A 37 12.81 19.37 26.62
N ALA A 38 13.88 18.95 27.29
CA ALA A 38 13.89 18.68 28.73
C ALA A 38 13.56 19.93 29.58
N HIS A 39 13.94 21.13 29.10
CA HIS A 39 13.68 22.39 29.79
C HIS A 39 12.45 23.16 29.25
N GLY A 40 11.61 22.51 28.43
CA GLY A 40 10.37 23.08 27.90
C GLY A 40 10.57 24.30 26.98
N LYS A 41 11.74 24.44 26.35
CA LYS A 41 12.08 25.59 25.50
C LYS A 41 11.53 25.42 24.08
N LYS A 42 10.21 25.58 23.94
CA LYS A 42 9.44 25.39 22.69
C LYS A 42 10.04 26.08 21.47
N ASP A 43 10.51 27.33 21.63
CA ASP A 43 11.10 28.06 20.52
C ASP A 43 12.49 27.57 20.11
N SER A 44 13.30 27.12 21.08
CA SER A 44 14.58 26.48 20.79
C SER A 44 14.37 25.16 20.05
N VAL A 45 13.38 24.37 20.47
CA VAL A 45 12.97 23.12 19.77
C VAL A 45 12.54 23.42 18.34
N ARG A 46 11.69 24.44 18.13
CA ARG A 46 11.25 24.84 16.78
C ARG A 46 12.41 25.26 15.88
N ILE A 47 13.31 26.11 16.39
CA ILE A 47 14.48 26.58 15.63
C ILE A 47 15.41 25.42 15.26
N LEU A 48 15.60 24.45 16.16
CA LEU A 48 16.43 23.28 15.89
C LEU A 48 15.80 22.38 14.81
N PHE A 49 14.48 22.15 14.83
CA PHE A 49 13.79 21.42 13.77
C PHE A 49 13.79 22.16 12.42
N GLU A 50 13.61 23.49 12.43
CA GLU A 50 13.75 24.34 11.23
C GLU A 50 15.13 24.21 10.56
N ASN A 51 16.13 23.74 11.30
CA ASN A 51 17.50 23.54 10.82
C ASN A 51 17.91 22.06 10.78
N HIS A 52 16.93 21.17 10.58
CA HIS A 52 17.14 19.73 10.37
C HIS A 52 17.80 18.98 11.55
N ALA A 53 17.65 19.47 12.78
CA ALA A 53 18.11 18.71 13.96
C ALA A 53 17.39 17.37 14.07
N ASN A 54 18.13 16.31 14.40
CA ASN A 54 17.60 14.96 14.38
C ASN A 54 16.70 14.68 15.61
N GLY A 55 15.38 14.62 15.38
CA GLY A 55 14.38 14.41 16.42
C GLY A 55 14.31 12.99 16.99
N ALA A 56 14.78 11.99 16.23
CA ALA A 56 14.71 10.58 16.64
C ALA A 56 15.51 10.32 17.94
N VAL A 57 16.56 11.10 18.17
CA VAL A 57 17.44 10.92 19.33
C VAL A 57 16.73 11.22 20.65
N ILE A 58 15.77 12.17 20.67
CA ILE A 58 14.97 12.50 21.86
C ILE A 58 14.16 11.30 22.32
N LEU A 59 13.81 10.38 21.41
CA LEU A 59 12.95 9.25 21.71
C LEU A 59 13.71 8.13 22.42
N PHE A 60 15.04 8.02 22.27
CA PHE A 60 15.79 6.88 22.81
C PHE A 60 15.71 6.66 24.32
N PRO A 61 15.70 7.70 25.18
CA PRO A 61 15.49 7.51 26.62
C PRO A 61 14.07 7.07 27.00
N VAL A 62 13.08 7.30 26.11
CA VAL A 62 11.65 7.04 26.36
C VAL A 62 11.09 5.87 25.52
N THR A 63 11.91 5.26 24.67
CA THR A 63 11.55 4.08 23.88
C THR A 63 12.28 2.85 24.37
N SER A 64 11.55 1.77 24.62
CA SER A 64 12.13 0.45 24.87
C SER A 64 12.94 -0.02 23.65
N ARG A 65 14.10 -0.63 23.90
CA ARG A 65 14.92 -1.22 22.84
C ARG A 65 14.16 -2.33 22.11
N ILE A 66 14.25 -2.34 20.79
CA ILE A 66 13.78 -3.49 19.98
C ILE A 66 14.85 -4.58 20.11
N PRO A 67 14.54 -5.78 20.63
CA PRO A 67 15.52 -6.82 20.89
C PRO A 67 16.35 -7.25 19.66
N ALA A 68 15.81 -7.06 18.45
CA ALA A 68 16.48 -7.35 17.19
C ALA A 68 17.60 -6.37 16.82
N ILE A 69 17.66 -5.19 17.46
CA ILE A 69 18.68 -4.17 17.17
C ILE A 69 19.75 -4.19 18.28
N LEU A 70 20.90 -4.79 17.96
CA LEU A 70 22.03 -4.91 18.90
C LEU A 70 22.70 -3.55 19.21
N ASP A 71 22.79 -2.67 18.20
CA ASP A 71 23.29 -1.31 18.35
C ASP A 71 22.13 -0.30 18.38
N TRP A 72 21.73 0.10 19.59
CA TRP A 72 20.63 1.05 19.82
C TRP A 72 21.04 2.52 19.63
N SER A 73 22.14 2.79 18.93
CA SER A 73 22.48 4.14 18.45
C SER A 73 21.69 4.48 17.18
N ASN A 74 21.64 5.76 16.82
CA ASN A 74 21.05 6.20 15.54
C ASN A 74 21.67 5.46 14.35
N VAL A 75 22.99 5.26 14.38
CA VAL A 75 23.73 4.62 13.29
C VAL A 75 23.38 3.14 13.22
N GLY A 76 23.30 2.47 14.36
CA GLY A 76 22.90 1.06 14.45
C GLY A 76 21.46 0.81 14.03
N ILE A 77 20.52 1.66 14.46
CA ILE A 77 19.11 1.60 14.07
C ILE A 77 18.97 1.87 12.56
N MET A 78 19.64 2.89 12.02
CA MET A 78 19.63 3.17 10.60
C MET A 78 20.22 2.01 9.80
N LYS A 79 21.33 1.42 10.25
CA LYS A 79 21.94 0.25 9.62
C LYS A 79 21.01 -0.96 9.65
N TYR A 80 20.27 -1.17 10.74
CA TYR A 80 19.28 -2.24 10.84
C TYR A 80 18.09 -1.99 9.92
N ILE A 81 17.50 -0.78 9.89
CA ILE A 81 16.37 -0.45 9.00
C ILE A 81 16.73 -0.68 7.54
N HIS A 82 17.95 -0.33 7.13
CA HIS A 82 18.45 -0.56 5.77
C HIS A 82 19.05 -1.97 5.58
N SER A 83 19.03 -2.82 6.60
CA SER A 83 19.50 -4.20 6.46
C SER A 83 18.52 -5.02 5.63
N GLU A 84 19.05 -6.01 4.93
CA GLU A 84 18.23 -6.98 4.22
C GLU A 84 17.27 -7.73 5.16
N GLU A 85 17.66 -7.94 6.42
CA GLU A 85 16.83 -8.65 7.40
C GLU A 85 15.59 -7.85 7.80
N ALA A 86 15.73 -6.56 8.11
CA ALA A 86 14.60 -5.69 8.40
C ALA A 86 13.67 -5.54 7.19
N THR A 87 14.26 -5.40 6.00
CA THR A 87 13.51 -5.33 4.73
C THR A 87 12.73 -6.62 4.48
N ARG A 88 13.37 -7.79 4.67
CA ARG A 88 12.70 -9.10 4.58
C ARG A 88 11.57 -9.24 5.57
N HIS A 89 11.78 -8.84 6.83
CA HIS A 89 10.76 -8.88 7.86
C HIS A 89 9.56 -7.98 7.51
N MET A 90 9.83 -6.76 7.03
CA MET A 90 8.79 -5.83 6.60
C MET A 90 8.00 -6.38 5.41
N ASN A 91 8.68 -6.88 4.38
CA ASN A 91 8.05 -7.49 3.21
C ASN A 91 7.21 -8.71 3.57
N ARG A 92 7.68 -9.54 4.52
CA ARG A 92 6.88 -10.66 5.06
C ARG A 92 5.58 -10.15 5.69
N LYS A 93 5.67 -9.14 6.56
CA LYS A 93 4.50 -8.56 7.24
C LYS A 93 3.52 -7.92 6.25
N LEU A 94 4.03 -7.23 5.23
CA LEU A 94 3.19 -6.68 4.16
C LEU A 94 2.47 -7.78 3.38
N LYS A 95 3.18 -8.86 3.04
CA LYS A 95 2.59 -10.03 2.36
C LYS A 95 1.53 -10.71 3.23
N GLU A 96 1.77 -10.90 4.52
CA GLU A 96 0.79 -11.45 5.46
C GLU A 96 -0.46 -10.56 5.56
N ASN A 97 -0.27 -9.24 5.61
CA ASN A 97 -1.38 -8.28 5.62
C ASN A 97 -2.21 -8.39 4.34
N PHE A 98 -1.55 -8.40 3.16
CA PHE A 98 -2.22 -8.59 1.87
C PHE A 98 -3.05 -9.88 1.82
N LEU A 99 -2.47 -11.01 2.23
CA LEU A 99 -3.17 -12.30 2.26
C LEU A 99 -4.38 -12.28 3.19
N THR A 100 -4.26 -11.58 4.33
CA THR A 100 -5.37 -11.41 5.27
C THR A 100 -6.50 -10.57 4.67
N LEU A 101 -6.18 -9.48 3.98
CA LEU A 101 -7.17 -8.63 3.30
C LEU A 101 -7.90 -9.39 2.18
N LYS A 102 -7.14 -10.15 1.38
CA LYS A 102 -7.68 -11.02 0.33
C LYS A 102 -8.66 -12.05 0.90
N SER A 103 -8.26 -12.76 1.96
CA SER A 103 -9.10 -13.75 2.64
C SER A 103 -10.41 -13.15 3.19
N LYS A 104 -10.34 -11.97 3.81
CA LYS A 104 -11.54 -11.24 4.27
C LYS A 104 -12.50 -10.90 3.12
N GLY A 105 -11.97 -10.51 1.96
CA GLY A 105 -12.76 -10.28 0.76
C GLY A 105 -13.46 -11.55 0.26
N GLU A 106 -12.76 -12.68 0.27
CA GLU A 106 -13.33 -13.98 -0.11
C GLU A 106 -14.44 -14.42 0.85
N ASP A 107 -14.26 -14.23 2.15
CA ASP A 107 -15.25 -14.57 3.16
C ASP A 107 -16.47 -13.64 3.13
N ALA A 108 -16.29 -12.35 2.88
CA ALA A 108 -17.38 -11.42 2.61
C ALA A 108 -18.18 -11.84 1.35
N PHE A 109 -17.47 -12.22 0.28
CA PHE A 109 -18.10 -12.71 -0.95
C PHE A 109 -18.93 -13.99 -0.71
N LYS A 110 -18.41 -14.97 0.04
CA LYS A 110 -19.15 -16.19 0.41
C LYS A 110 -20.44 -15.88 1.16
N ARG A 111 -20.45 -14.83 1.98
CA ARG A 111 -21.64 -14.32 2.70
C ARG A 111 -22.57 -13.48 1.83
N LYS A 112 -22.28 -13.32 0.53
CA LYS A 112 -22.98 -12.45 -0.42
C LYS A 112 -22.95 -10.96 -0.04
N ASP A 113 -22.04 -10.57 0.84
CA ASP A 113 -21.76 -9.16 1.14
C ASP A 113 -20.78 -8.61 0.10
N TYR A 114 -21.32 -8.29 -1.08
CA TYR A 114 -20.51 -7.86 -2.22
C TYR A 114 -19.86 -6.48 -1.99
N LEU A 115 -20.55 -5.56 -1.31
CA LEU A 115 -20.00 -4.24 -0.97
C LEU A 115 -18.86 -4.37 0.04
N GLY A 116 -19.02 -5.17 1.09
CA GLY A 116 -17.93 -5.47 2.03
C GLY A 116 -16.75 -6.16 1.35
N ALA A 117 -17.01 -7.10 0.45
CA ALA A 117 -15.95 -7.76 -0.34
C ALA A 117 -15.16 -6.76 -1.20
N ILE A 118 -15.86 -5.83 -1.87
CA ILE A 118 -15.23 -4.76 -2.67
C ILE A 118 -14.30 -3.89 -1.80
N CYS A 119 -14.74 -3.51 -0.60
CA CYS A 119 -13.90 -2.74 0.32
C CYS A 119 -12.61 -3.50 0.65
N TRP A 120 -12.71 -4.78 1.05
CA TRP A 120 -11.54 -5.59 1.37
C TRP A 120 -10.61 -5.82 0.17
N TYR A 121 -11.17 -6.08 -1.01
CA TYR A 121 -10.36 -6.22 -2.22
C TYR A 121 -9.69 -4.92 -2.65
N THR A 122 -10.33 -3.77 -2.41
CA THR A 122 -9.71 -2.46 -2.68
C THR A 122 -8.52 -2.22 -1.76
N GLU A 123 -8.65 -2.53 -0.48
CA GLU A 123 -7.52 -2.48 0.46
C GLU A 123 -6.41 -3.48 0.08
N ALA A 124 -6.77 -4.68 -0.39
CA ALA A 124 -5.79 -5.66 -0.87
C ALA A 124 -5.05 -5.16 -2.12
N ILE A 125 -5.72 -4.52 -3.08
CA ILE A 125 -5.09 -3.93 -4.27
C ILE A 125 -4.15 -2.79 -3.89
N ASN A 126 -4.52 -1.97 -2.90
CA ASN A 126 -3.63 -0.92 -2.39
C ASN A 126 -2.37 -1.50 -1.71
N ALA A 127 -2.49 -2.67 -1.09
CA ALA A 127 -1.38 -3.36 -0.44
C ALA A 127 -0.45 -4.09 -1.43
N ASP A 128 -1.02 -4.73 -2.45
CA ASP A 128 -0.28 -5.35 -3.56
C ASP A 128 -1.08 -5.23 -4.87
N PRO A 129 -0.71 -4.27 -5.75
CA PRO A 129 -1.41 -4.05 -7.01
C PRO A 129 -1.09 -5.11 -8.08
N SER A 130 -0.16 -6.04 -7.82
CA SER A 130 0.30 -7.01 -8.82
C SER A 130 -0.51 -8.32 -8.86
N ASP A 131 -1.35 -8.58 -7.86
CA ASP A 131 -2.19 -9.80 -7.84
C ASP A 131 -3.47 -9.63 -8.67
N ALA A 132 -3.40 -10.06 -9.93
CA ALA A 132 -4.55 -10.13 -10.85
C ALA A 132 -5.76 -10.90 -10.29
N THR A 133 -5.57 -11.83 -9.34
CA THR A 133 -6.66 -12.60 -8.74
C THR A 133 -7.62 -11.71 -7.95
N VAL A 134 -7.10 -10.69 -7.26
CA VAL A 134 -7.91 -9.77 -6.45
C VAL A 134 -8.78 -8.89 -7.34
N LEU A 135 -8.22 -8.40 -8.46
CA LEU A 135 -8.97 -7.68 -9.50
C LEU A 135 -10.08 -8.53 -10.10
N SER A 136 -9.78 -9.79 -10.49
CA SER A 136 -10.79 -10.72 -11.00
C SER A 136 -11.92 -11.01 -10.01
N ASN A 137 -11.61 -11.06 -8.71
CA ASN A 137 -12.60 -11.25 -7.65
C ASN A 137 -13.43 -9.97 -7.40
N ARG A 138 -12.81 -8.79 -7.45
CA ARG A 138 -13.53 -7.51 -7.31
C ARG A 138 -14.43 -7.25 -8.52
N SER A 139 -13.97 -7.55 -9.73
CA SER A 139 -14.77 -7.54 -10.96
C SER A 139 -16.04 -8.39 -10.82
N LEU A 140 -15.92 -9.62 -10.28
CA LEU A 140 -17.09 -10.46 -9.98
C LEU A 140 -18.05 -9.80 -9.00
N CYS A 141 -17.56 -9.15 -7.95
CA CYS A 141 -18.42 -8.45 -7.00
C CYS A 141 -19.21 -7.32 -7.69
N TRP A 142 -18.56 -6.55 -8.57
CA TRP A 142 -19.23 -5.53 -9.38
C TRP A 142 -20.28 -6.13 -10.31
N THR A 143 -19.99 -7.26 -10.95
CA THR A 143 -20.98 -8.01 -11.74
C THR A 143 -22.19 -8.42 -10.90
N CYS A 144 -21.99 -8.92 -9.68
CA CYS A 144 -23.08 -9.28 -8.77
C CYS A 144 -23.93 -8.07 -8.35
N LEU A 145 -23.38 -6.87 -8.40
CA LEU A 145 -24.08 -5.60 -8.16
C LEU A 145 -24.62 -4.95 -9.44
N ASN A 146 -24.50 -5.62 -10.59
CA ASN A 146 -24.92 -5.12 -11.90
C ASN A 146 -24.17 -3.85 -12.37
N GLU A 147 -22.97 -3.61 -11.83
CA GLU A 147 -22.09 -2.48 -12.15
C GLU A 147 -21.11 -2.86 -13.27
N GLY A 148 -21.62 -2.95 -14.50
CA GLY A 148 -20.86 -3.45 -15.66
C GLY A 148 -19.59 -2.65 -15.98
N SER A 149 -19.62 -1.31 -15.85
CA SER A 149 -18.48 -0.45 -16.18
C SER A 149 -17.30 -0.65 -15.22
N ARG A 150 -17.58 -0.78 -13.92
CA ARG A 150 -16.56 -1.07 -12.90
C ARG A 150 -16.04 -2.50 -13.01
N ALA A 151 -16.92 -3.44 -13.30
CA ALA A 151 -16.53 -4.83 -13.56
C ALA A 151 -15.58 -4.93 -14.76
N LEU A 152 -15.84 -4.17 -15.83
CA LEU A 152 -15.01 -4.10 -17.02
C LEU A 152 -13.61 -3.54 -16.71
N SER A 153 -13.54 -2.40 -16.02
CA SER A 153 -12.26 -1.79 -15.65
C SER A 153 -11.37 -2.73 -14.83
N ASP A 154 -11.95 -3.48 -13.88
CA ASP A 154 -11.20 -4.48 -13.11
C ASP A 154 -10.78 -5.70 -13.96
N ALA A 155 -11.60 -6.09 -14.95
CA ALA A 155 -11.28 -7.19 -15.87
C ALA A 155 -10.13 -6.81 -16.82
N GLU A 156 -10.17 -5.62 -17.41
CA GLU A 156 -9.11 -5.07 -18.27
C GLU A 156 -7.79 -4.95 -17.50
N ALA A 157 -7.83 -4.46 -16.25
CA ALA A 157 -6.65 -4.42 -15.39
C ALA A 157 -6.10 -5.83 -15.08
N CYS A 158 -6.98 -6.82 -14.89
CA CYS A 158 -6.58 -8.20 -14.70
C CYS A 158 -5.91 -8.79 -15.95
N ILE A 159 -6.41 -8.49 -17.15
CA ILE A 159 -5.83 -8.91 -18.44
C ILE A 159 -4.47 -8.25 -18.65
N ALA A 160 -4.35 -6.95 -18.37
CA ALA A 160 -3.10 -6.21 -18.49
C ALA A 160 -1.98 -6.79 -17.60
N LEU A 161 -2.33 -7.28 -16.40
CA LEU A 161 -1.37 -7.95 -15.52
C LEU A 161 -1.07 -9.38 -15.95
N ARG A 162 -2.09 -10.13 -16.39
CA ARG A 162 -1.99 -11.56 -16.73
C ARG A 162 -2.85 -11.90 -17.96
N PRO A 163 -2.31 -11.70 -19.17
CA PRO A 163 -3.02 -11.94 -20.43
C PRO A 163 -3.15 -13.43 -20.75
N ASP A 164 -2.50 -14.31 -19.98
CA ASP A 164 -2.52 -15.76 -20.11
C ASP A 164 -3.65 -16.44 -19.32
N ARG A 165 -4.53 -15.67 -18.67
CA ARG A 165 -5.61 -16.22 -17.83
C ARG A 165 -6.98 -16.14 -18.50
N PRO A 166 -7.57 -17.29 -18.91
CA PRO A 166 -8.91 -17.33 -19.50
C PRO A 166 -9.98 -16.67 -18.62
N LYS A 167 -9.85 -16.81 -17.30
CA LYS A 167 -10.79 -16.23 -16.33
C LYS A 167 -10.87 -14.70 -16.40
N ALA A 168 -9.81 -14.02 -16.82
CA ALA A 168 -9.79 -12.56 -16.94
C ALA A 168 -10.69 -12.10 -18.10
N TYR A 169 -10.51 -12.68 -19.29
CA TYR A 169 -11.36 -12.45 -20.46
C TYR A 169 -12.81 -12.89 -20.23
N TYR A 170 -13.04 -13.95 -19.44
CA TYR A 170 -14.39 -14.31 -19.01
C TYR A 170 -15.06 -13.19 -18.20
N ARG A 171 -14.34 -12.56 -17.26
CA ARG A 171 -14.89 -11.41 -16.51
C ARG A 171 -15.21 -10.24 -17.42
N GLU A 172 -14.32 -9.97 -18.38
CA GLU A 172 -14.51 -8.93 -19.39
C GLU A 172 -15.76 -9.18 -20.23
N GLY A 173 -15.93 -10.40 -20.77
CA GLY A 173 -17.10 -10.76 -21.56
C GLY A 173 -18.41 -10.67 -20.78
N VAL A 174 -18.40 -11.04 -19.50
CA VAL A 174 -19.55 -10.86 -18.60
C VAL A 174 -19.83 -9.38 -18.34
N ALA A 175 -18.81 -8.55 -18.17
CA ALA A 175 -18.97 -7.11 -17.99
C ALA A 175 -19.55 -6.44 -19.24
N TYR A 176 -19.06 -6.76 -20.43
CA TYR A 176 -19.64 -6.30 -21.69
C TYR A 176 -21.09 -6.75 -21.88
N LYS A 177 -21.43 -7.98 -21.45
CA LYS A 177 -22.82 -8.47 -21.45
C LYS A 177 -23.73 -7.61 -20.57
N LEU A 178 -23.28 -7.19 -19.39
CA LEU A 178 -24.02 -6.26 -18.53
C LEU A 178 -24.20 -4.87 -19.18
N LEU A 179 -23.18 -4.43 -19.93
CA LEU A 179 -23.22 -3.19 -20.70
C LEU A 179 -24.01 -3.32 -22.02
N LYS A 180 -24.55 -4.51 -22.32
CA LYS A 180 -25.28 -4.84 -23.56
C LYS A 180 -24.44 -4.70 -24.84
N ASP A 181 -23.11 -4.72 -24.72
CA ASP A 181 -22.20 -4.80 -25.87
C ASP A 181 -21.91 -6.28 -26.17
N PHE A 182 -22.89 -6.94 -26.82
CA PHE A 182 -22.82 -8.38 -27.06
C PHE A 182 -21.72 -8.77 -28.07
N VAL A 183 -21.33 -7.84 -28.95
CA VAL A 183 -20.23 -8.06 -29.92
C VAL A 183 -18.91 -8.18 -29.19
N LYS A 184 -18.57 -7.21 -28.32
CA LYS A 184 -17.34 -7.29 -27.52
C LYS A 184 -17.38 -8.40 -26.49
N SER A 185 -18.57 -8.71 -25.95
CA SER A 185 -18.79 -9.85 -25.07
C SER A 185 -18.41 -11.17 -25.75
N ALA A 186 -18.91 -11.43 -26.96
CA ALA A 186 -18.57 -12.61 -27.74
C ALA A 186 -17.07 -12.66 -28.09
N TYR A 187 -16.47 -11.53 -28.47
CA TYR A 187 -15.04 -11.45 -28.73
C TYR A 187 -14.21 -11.84 -27.49
N SER A 188 -14.54 -11.27 -26.32
CA SER A 188 -13.83 -11.58 -25.06
C SER A 188 -13.95 -13.06 -24.68
N PHE A 189 -15.13 -13.67 -24.87
CA PHE A 189 -15.29 -15.10 -24.65
C PHE A 189 -14.52 -15.96 -25.66
N ASN A 190 -14.38 -15.51 -26.91
CA ASN A 190 -13.54 -16.18 -27.89
C ASN A 190 -12.06 -16.16 -27.48
N GLU A 191 -11.53 -15.00 -27.06
CA GLU A 191 -10.15 -14.90 -26.53
C GLU A 191 -9.94 -15.83 -25.33
N ALA A 192 -10.94 -15.93 -24.43
CA ALA A 192 -10.90 -16.88 -23.33
C ALA A 192 -10.85 -18.34 -23.83
N LEU A 193 -11.61 -18.67 -24.87
CA LEU A 193 -11.65 -20.01 -25.48
C LEU A 193 -10.36 -20.36 -26.22
N GLU A 194 -9.68 -19.39 -26.83
CA GLU A 194 -8.38 -19.63 -27.45
C GLU A 194 -7.34 -20.10 -26.41
N LEU A 195 -7.45 -19.59 -25.17
CA LEU A 195 -6.61 -19.99 -24.04
C LEU A 195 -7.06 -21.29 -23.37
N ASP A 196 -8.36 -21.60 -23.34
CA ASP A 196 -8.91 -22.84 -22.78
C ASP A 196 -10.05 -23.42 -23.65
N PRO A 197 -9.72 -24.09 -24.77
CA PRO A 197 -10.72 -24.50 -25.77
C PRO A 197 -11.70 -25.57 -25.29
N LYS A 198 -11.35 -26.31 -24.25
CA LYS A 198 -12.14 -27.44 -23.72
C LYS A 198 -13.12 -27.00 -22.63
N ASN A 199 -13.17 -25.71 -22.32
CA ASN A 199 -14.00 -25.20 -21.26
C ASN A 199 -15.46 -25.04 -21.71
N GLU A 200 -16.31 -25.95 -21.25
CA GLU A 200 -17.74 -25.96 -21.60
C GLU A 200 -18.47 -24.68 -21.18
N ASP A 201 -18.10 -24.09 -20.03
CA ASP A 201 -18.72 -22.86 -19.54
C ASP A 201 -18.38 -21.67 -20.46
N LEU A 202 -17.15 -21.60 -20.97
CA LEU A 202 -16.74 -20.58 -21.93
C LEU A 202 -17.44 -20.77 -23.27
N GLN A 203 -17.55 -22.02 -23.75
CA GLN A 203 -18.25 -22.32 -25.01
C GLN A 203 -19.71 -21.88 -24.92
N LYS A 204 -20.37 -22.21 -23.81
CA LYS A 204 -21.74 -21.80 -23.55
C LYS A 204 -21.87 -20.28 -23.50
N ALA A 205 -20.99 -19.59 -22.76
CA ALA A 205 -21.01 -18.13 -22.64
C ALA A 205 -20.80 -17.43 -23.98
N PHE A 206 -19.89 -17.95 -24.82
CA PHE A 206 -19.67 -17.48 -26.18
C PHE A 206 -20.92 -17.59 -27.04
N TRP A 207 -21.52 -18.79 -27.12
CA TRP A 207 -22.72 -19.01 -27.94
C TRP A 207 -23.92 -18.21 -27.44
N GLU A 208 -24.08 -18.06 -26.12
CA GLU A 208 -25.08 -17.16 -25.54
C GLU A 208 -24.91 -15.73 -26.04
N ALA A 209 -23.69 -15.19 -26.00
CA ALA A 209 -23.41 -13.83 -26.48
C ALA A 209 -23.71 -13.69 -27.98
N VAL A 210 -23.29 -14.65 -28.80
CA VAL A 210 -23.53 -14.66 -30.26
C VAL A 210 -25.02 -14.65 -30.60
N VAL A 211 -25.85 -15.39 -29.86
CA VAL A 211 -27.32 -15.39 -30.08
C VAL A 211 -27.91 -14.00 -29.86
N PHE A 212 -27.42 -13.22 -28.90
CA PHE A 212 -27.86 -11.83 -28.71
C PHE A 212 -27.34 -10.86 -29.76
N VAL A 213 -26.26 -11.17 -30.46
CA VAL A 213 -25.75 -10.36 -31.59
C VAL A 213 -26.61 -10.51 -32.84
N ILE A 214 -27.16 -11.71 -33.07
CA ILE A 214 -27.91 -12.05 -34.30
C ILE A 214 -29.40 -11.66 -34.21
N ARG A 215 -29.91 -11.39 -33.00
CA ARG A 215 -31.30 -10.96 -32.76
C ARG A 215 -31.47 -9.46 -32.88
#